data_AF-A0A7C1XJG8-F1
#
_entry.id   AF-A0A7C1XJG8-F1
#
_cell.length_a   1.000
_cell.length_b   1.000
_cell.length_c   1.000
_cell.angle_alpha   90.00
_cell.angle_beta   90.00
_cell.angle_gamma   90.00
#
_symmetry.space_group_name_H-M   'P 1'
#
loop_
_entity.id
_entity.type
_entity.pdbx_description
1 polymer ?
#
loop_
_entity_poly.entity_id
_entity_poly.type
_entity_poly.pdbx_seq_one_letter_code
_entity_poly.pdbx_strand_id
1 'polypeptide(L)'
;MAESVPGFSARISAAFCAVVLLLLLAGCNQRGAETERPFEEGVRPEIVSLTPKKPVKIVLKRTSKGLYSWELRGDDVEGIIDADRRLRRYLSGEDGDEKGRTGEGGLQK
;
A
#
# COMPACT_ATOMS: atom_id res chain seq x y z
N MET A 1 -54.41 30.62 -37.64
CA MET A 1 -55.23 29.82 -36.70
C MET A 1 -54.78 28.39 -36.83
N ALA A 2 -54.32 27.80 -35.73
CA ALA A 2 -53.68 26.51 -35.67
C ALA A 2 -54.74 25.41 -35.51
N GLU A 3 -54.71 24.40 -36.38
CA GLU A 3 -55.36 23.13 -36.13
C GLU A 3 -54.27 22.12 -35.77
N SER A 4 -54.00 22.05 -34.47
CA SER A 4 -53.10 21.08 -33.85
C SER A 4 -53.71 19.69 -34.01
N VAL A 5 -53.10 18.84 -34.84
CA VAL A 5 -53.57 17.47 -35.09
C VAL A 5 -53.28 16.62 -33.84
N PRO A 6 -54.30 16.22 -33.06
CA PRO A 6 -54.11 15.68 -31.70
C PRO A 6 -53.54 14.26 -31.67
N GLY A 7 -53.31 13.62 -32.83
CA GLY A 7 -52.79 12.25 -32.92
C GLY A 7 -51.29 12.14 -33.23
N PHE A 8 -50.67 13.19 -33.77
CA PHE A 8 -49.28 13.10 -34.25
C PHE A 8 -48.28 13.28 -33.10
N SER A 9 -48.55 14.23 -32.18
CA SER A 9 -47.73 14.45 -30.98
C SER A 9 -47.79 13.27 -30.00
N ALA A 10 -48.95 12.64 -29.84
CA ALA A 10 -49.14 11.49 -28.96
C ALA A 10 -48.41 10.24 -29.48
N ARG A 11 -48.40 10.02 -30.80
CA ARG A 11 -47.68 8.90 -31.43
C ARG A 11 -46.16 9.11 -31.41
N ILE A 12 -45.70 10.34 -31.64
CA ILE A 12 -44.28 10.69 -31.52
C ILE A 12 -43.83 10.61 -30.06
N SER A 13 -44.66 11.07 -29.12
CA SER A 13 -44.39 10.96 -27.68
C SER A 13 -44.34 9.51 -27.21
N ALA A 14 -45.25 8.66 -27.66
CA ALA A 14 -45.24 7.23 -27.33
C ALA A 14 -44.02 6.51 -27.94
N ALA A 15 -43.65 6.83 -29.20
CA ALA A 15 -42.46 6.29 -29.83
C ALA A 15 -41.17 6.76 -29.14
N PHE A 16 -41.11 8.05 -28.77
CA PHE A 16 -39.99 8.62 -28.02
C PHE A 16 -39.86 7.98 -26.63
N CYS A 17 -40.97 7.81 -25.91
CA CYS A 17 -41.00 7.08 -24.64
C CYS A 17 -40.55 5.62 -24.81
N ALA A 18 -40.97 4.92 -25.86
CA ALA A 18 -40.56 3.54 -26.12
C ALA A 18 -39.05 3.43 -26.41
N VAL A 19 -38.48 4.38 -27.17
CA VAL A 19 -37.04 4.44 -27.45
C VAL A 19 -36.24 4.75 -26.18
N VAL A 20 -36.70 5.69 -25.34
CA VAL A 20 -36.06 6.00 -24.06
C VAL A 20 -36.13 4.79 -23.11
N LEU A 21 -37.27 4.09 -23.04
CA LEU A 21 -37.39 2.85 -22.26
C LEU A 21 -36.44 1.75 -22.73
N LEU A 22 -36.29 1.58 -24.05
CA LEU A 22 -35.35 0.61 -24.63
C LEU A 22 -33.90 0.95 -24.29
N LEU A 23 -33.52 2.24 -24.31
CA LEU A 23 -32.18 2.68 -23.92
C LEU A 23 -31.92 2.48 -22.42
N LEU A 24 -32.91 2.73 -21.57
CA LEU A 24 -32.80 2.48 -20.13
C LEU A 24 -32.67 0.98 -19.82
N LEU A 25 -33.45 0.13 -20.49
CA LEU A 25 -33.35 -1.34 -20.34
C LEU A 25 -32.03 -1.90 -20.88
N ALA A 26 -31.49 -1.32 -21.96
CA ALA A 26 -30.18 -1.70 -22.48
C ALA A 26 -29.04 -1.33 -21.51
N GLY A 27 -29.13 -0.19 -20.82
CA GLY A 27 -28.20 0.19 -19.76
C GLY A 27 -28.28 -0.68 -18.49
N CYS A 28 -29.48 -1.20 -18.17
CA CYS A 28 -29.68 -2.07 -17.00
C CYS A 28 -29.03 -3.47 -17.12
N ASN A 29 -28.62 -3.90 -18.31
CA ASN A 29 -27.94 -5.20 -18.50
C ASN A 29 -26.43 -5.15 -18.29
N GLN A 30 -25.85 -4.00 -17.92
CA GLN A 30 -24.48 -3.95 -17.36
C GLN A 30 -24.49 -4.38 -15.89
N ARG A 31 -25.09 -5.54 -15.61
CA ARG A 31 -24.66 -6.34 -14.46
C ARG A 31 -23.28 -6.83 -14.84
N GLY A 32 -22.26 -6.17 -14.30
CA GLY A 32 -20.90 -6.66 -14.34
C GLY A 32 -20.94 -8.13 -13.98
N ALA A 33 -20.71 -8.98 -14.97
CA ALA A 33 -20.33 -10.35 -14.72
C ALA A 33 -18.91 -10.25 -14.15
N GLU A 34 -18.84 -9.88 -12.88
CA GLU A 34 -17.71 -10.20 -12.04
C GLU A 34 -17.67 -11.72 -12.05
N THR A 35 -16.91 -12.24 -13.02
CA THR A 35 -16.50 -13.63 -13.03
C THR A 35 -15.75 -13.77 -11.71
N GLU A 36 -16.45 -14.28 -10.70
CA GLU A 36 -15.85 -14.82 -9.50
C GLU A 36 -14.91 -15.91 -10.00
N ARG A 37 -13.68 -15.52 -10.33
CA ARG A 37 -12.60 -16.47 -10.52
C ARG A 37 -12.49 -17.14 -9.15
N PRO A 38 -12.68 -18.47 -9.06
CA PRO A 38 -12.34 -19.15 -7.83
C PRO A 38 -10.90 -18.77 -7.55
N PHE A 39 -10.69 -18.14 -6.40
CA PHE A 39 -9.35 -17.89 -5.90
C PHE A 39 -8.75 -19.28 -5.67
N GLU A 40 -8.02 -19.78 -6.67
CA GLU A 40 -7.16 -20.93 -6.51
C GLU A 40 -6.05 -20.46 -5.57
N GLU A 41 -6.34 -20.55 -4.27
CA GLU A 41 -5.35 -20.53 -3.21
C GLU A 41 -4.49 -21.77 -3.41
N GLY A 42 -3.58 -21.70 -4.38
CA GLY A 42 -2.51 -22.65 -4.54
C GLY A 42 -1.82 -22.73 -3.20
N VAL A 43 -1.92 -23.91 -2.58
CA VAL A 43 -1.36 -24.25 -1.27
C VAL A 43 0.02 -23.63 -1.19
N ARG A 44 0.09 -22.50 -0.49
CA ARG A 44 1.31 -21.71 -0.39
C ARG A 44 2.34 -22.62 0.28
N PRO A 45 3.58 -22.68 -0.23
CA PRO A 45 4.63 -23.46 0.41
C PRO A 45 4.71 -22.99 1.85
N GLU A 46 4.31 -23.90 2.74
CA GLU A 46 4.53 -23.93 4.18
C GLU A 46 5.07 -22.60 4.72
N ILE A 47 4.19 -21.76 5.28
CA ILE A 47 4.59 -20.52 5.95
C ILE A 47 5.47 -20.92 7.14
N VAL A 48 6.77 -21.06 6.91
CA VAL A 48 7.76 -21.29 7.94
C VAL A 48 7.78 -20.01 8.77
N SER A 49 7.16 -20.04 9.94
CA SER A 49 7.22 -18.95 10.89
C SER A 49 8.65 -18.84 11.42
N LEU A 50 9.51 -18.13 10.68
CA LEU A 50 10.81 -17.72 11.18
C LEU A 50 10.56 -16.82 12.38
N THR A 51 10.88 -17.30 13.59
CA THR A 51 10.76 -16.47 14.80
C THR A 51 11.68 -15.27 14.63
N PRO A 52 11.15 -14.03 14.57
CA PRO A 52 11.98 -12.86 14.35
C PRO A 52 12.98 -12.74 15.50
N LYS A 53 14.26 -12.56 15.16
CA LYS A 53 15.30 -12.30 16.16
C LYS A 53 14.93 -11.02 16.91
N LYS A 54 14.93 -11.10 18.25
CA LYS A 54 14.65 -9.94 19.08
C LYS A 54 15.71 -8.86 18.85
N PRO A 55 15.31 -7.59 18.67
CA PRO A 55 16.25 -6.52 18.39
C PRO A 55 17.07 -6.13 19.63
N VAL A 56 18.28 -5.61 19.39
CA VAL A 56 19.10 -4.98 20.42
C VAL A 56 18.48 -3.63 20.80
N LYS A 57 18.28 -3.42 22.10
CA LYS A 57 17.72 -2.20 22.68
C LYS A 57 18.84 -1.30 23.19
N ILE A 58 18.79 -0.02 22.82
CA ILE A 58 19.70 1.02 23.31
C ILE A 58 18.95 1.81 24.40
N VAL A 59 19.42 1.74 25.64
CA VAL A 59 18.83 2.43 26.79
C VAL A 59 19.69 3.63 27.13
N LEU A 60 19.18 4.83 26.87
CA LEU A 60 19.85 6.07 27.23
C LEU A 60 19.52 6.44 28.69
N LYS A 61 20.55 6.68 29.49
CA LYS A 61 20.46 7.13 30.88
C LYS A 61 21.07 8.52 31.01
N ARG A 62 20.35 9.40 31.72
CA ARG A 62 20.86 10.72 32.10
C ARG A 62 21.31 10.66 33.55
N THR A 63 22.55 11.04 33.81
CA THR A 63 23.09 11.14 35.16
C THR A 63 22.64 12.44 35.82
N SER A 64 22.68 12.50 37.16
CA SER A 64 22.39 13.71 37.93
C SER A 64 23.34 14.88 37.61
N LYS A 65 24.54 14.57 37.08
CA LYS A 65 25.53 15.56 36.60
C LYS A 65 25.22 16.08 35.19
N GLY A 66 24.13 15.65 34.56
CA GLY A 66 23.75 16.05 33.21
C GLY A 66 24.48 15.32 32.09
N LEU A 67 25.36 14.35 32.41
CA LEU A 67 26.03 13.51 31.43
C LEU A 67 25.08 12.40 30.95
N TYR A 68 25.22 12.01 29.69
CA TYR A 68 24.50 10.89 29.10
C TYR A 68 25.37 9.64 29.08
N SER A 69 24.79 8.51 29.43
CA SER A 69 25.37 7.18 29.23
C SER A 69 24.36 6.30 28.53
N TRP A 70 24.81 5.26 27.82
CA TRP A 70 23.91 4.28 27.21
C TRP A 70 24.27 2.87 27.64
N GLU A 71 23.26 2.01 27.68
CA GLU A 71 23.39 0.57 27.89
C GLU A 71 22.76 -0.18 26.72
N LEU A 72 23.43 -1.21 26.22
CA LEU A 72 22.90 -2.10 25.20
C LEU A 72 22.33 -3.35 25.85
N ARG A 73 21.12 -3.74 25.44
CA ARG A 73 20.44 -4.95 25.93
C ARG A 73 19.96 -5.78 24.76
N GLY A 74 20.25 -7.07 24.77
CA GLY A 74 19.81 -7.99 23.71
C GLY A 74 20.05 -9.43 24.13
N ASP A 75 19.42 -10.34 23.41
CA ASP A 75 19.55 -11.78 23.65
C ASP A 75 20.77 -12.37 22.89
N ASP A 76 21.29 -11.66 21.89
CA ASP A 76 22.42 -12.05 21.04
C ASP A 76 23.64 -11.17 21.31
N VAL A 77 24.77 -11.80 21.69
CA VAL A 77 26.03 -11.11 22.01
C VAL A 77 26.65 -10.46 20.78
N GLU A 78 26.63 -11.14 19.63
CA GLU A 78 27.20 -10.61 18.39
C GLU A 78 26.44 -9.37 17.93
N GLY A 79 25.11 -9.40 18.03
CA GLY A 79 24.26 -8.25 17.77
C GLY A 79 24.57 -7.05 18.67
N ILE A 80 24.87 -7.28 19.96
CA ILE A 80 25.25 -6.22 20.90
C ILE A 80 26.59 -5.59 20.50
N ILE A 81 27.59 -6.41 20.17
CA ILE A 81 28.92 -5.93 19.77
C ILE A 81 28.82 -5.09 18.49
N ASP A 82 28.07 -5.56 17.50
CA ASP A 82 27.90 -4.84 16.25
C ASP A 82 27.13 -3.52 16.43
N ALA A 83 26.10 -3.52 17.29
CA ALA A 83 25.37 -2.32 17.66
C ALA A 83 26.27 -1.29 18.38
N ASP A 84 27.15 -1.73 19.29
CA ASP A 84 28.10 -0.84 19.98
C ASP A 84 29.08 -0.20 18.99
N ARG A 85 29.62 -0.99 18.07
CA ARG A 85 30.52 -0.49 17.03
C ARG A 85 29.85 0.53 16.12
N ARG A 86 28.60 0.28 15.68
CA ARG A 86 27.82 1.25 14.89
C ARG A 86 27.54 2.53 15.68
N LEU A 87 27.13 2.39 16.94
CA LEU A 87 26.82 3.54 17.79
C LEU A 87 28.05 4.42 18.02
N ARG A 88 29.22 3.83 18.24
CA ARG A 88 30.48 4.57 18.38
C ARG A 88 30.86 5.32 17.11
N ARG A 89 30.72 4.70 15.93
CA ARG A 89 30.98 5.35 14.64
C ARG A 89 30.05 6.54 14.37
N TYR A 90 28.77 6.37 14.70
CA TYR A 90 27.80 7.45 14.59
C TYR A 90 28.16 8.65 15.47
N LEU A 91 28.64 8.38 16.70
CA LEU A 91 29.01 9.42 17.66
C LEU A 91 30.40 10.03 17.41
N SER A 92 31.32 9.31 16.77
CA SER A 92 32.61 9.85 16.32
C SER A 92 32.46 10.74 15.09
N GLY A 93 31.29 10.70 14.42
CA GLY A 93 31.03 11.46 13.20
C GLY A 93 31.66 10.84 11.95
N GLU A 94 32.22 9.63 12.05
CA GLU A 94 32.81 8.92 10.91
C GLU A 94 31.78 8.47 9.87
N ASP A 95 30.50 8.37 10.26
CA ASP A 95 29.39 8.02 9.36
C ASP A 95 28.89 9.24 8.53
N GLY A 96 29.50 10.42 8.69
CA GLY A 96 29.15 11.65 7.96
C GLY A 96 29.55 11.67 6.48
N ASP A 97 30.42 10.75 6.04
CA ASP A 97 30.99 10.73 4.68
C ASP A 97 30.39 9.66 3.74
N GLU A 98 29.37 8.91 4.15
CA GLU A 98 28.68 7.93 3.28
C GLU A 98 27.40 8.52 2.64
N LYS A 99 27.40 9.84 2.38
CA LYS A 99 26.36 10.49 1.58
C LYS A 99 26.66 10.30 0.09
N GLY A 100 26.18 9.20 -0.48
CA GLY A 100 25.94 9.09 -1.92
C GLY A 100 26.61 7.91 -2.62
N ARG A 101 25.89 6.77 -2.65
CA ARG A 101 25.89 5.92 -3.85
C ARG A 101 24.46 5.53 -4.18
N THR A 102 23.87 6.41 -4.97
CA THR A 102 22.90 6.14 -6.04
C THR A 102 22.69 4.66 -6.37
N GLY A 103 21.46 4.20 -6.16
CA GLY A 103 20.87 3.04 -6.81
C GLY A 103 19.72 3.47 -7.72
N GLU A 104 19.96 4.44 -8.60
CA GLU A 104 19.19 4.60 -9.84
C GLU A 104 19.95 3.89 -10.97
N GLY A 105 19.22 3.09 -11.75
CA GLY A 105 19.72 2.23 -12.82
C GLY A 105 19.47 0.76 -12.47
N GLY A 106 18.39 0.11 -12.87
CA GLY A 106 17.61 0.26 -14.09
C GLY A 106 17.65 -1.09 -14.81
N LEU A 107 16.50 -1.74 -14.98
CA LEU A 107 16.22 -2.54 -16.18
C LEU A 107 14.71 -2.79 -16.27
N GLN A 108 14.03 -1.86 -16.95
CA GLN A 108 12.90 -2.23 -17.79
C GLN A 108 13.48 -2.80 -19.08
N LYS A 109 13.17 -4.07 -19.39
CA LYS A 109 12.76 -4.53 -20.72
C LYS A 109 12.22 -5.95 -20.62
#